data_AF-A0A845D2E2-F1
#
_entry.id   AF-A0A845D2E2-F1
#
_cell.length_a   1.000
_cell.length_b   1.000
_cell.length_c   1.000
_cell.angle_alpha   90.00
_cell.angle_beta   90.00
_cell.angle_gamma   90.00
#
_symmetry.space_group_name_H-M   'P 1'
#
loop_
_entity.id
_entity.type
_entity.pdbx_description
1 polymer ?
#
loop_
_entity_poly.entity_id
_entity_poly.type
_entity_poly.pdbx_seq_one_letter_code
_entity_poly.pdbx_strand_id
1 'polypeptide(L)'
;MLHSLRTLSSVLAVLFLLAACTPVAPLSTQSDQEDSTSGPIQVVSTTNFVADWARVVGGSRVEVFSLLPVGGDPHTFLPGARDVARVADADLVLTVGLGLEADWLQDLLHNASADESKIVALGDGVDPIEFTMVDMHDDHEAHGDDDHGDHDDDHEAHGDDDHDDHGDHDEMVMGRLLVADAVESHLSVI
;
A
#
# COMPACT_ATOMS: atom_id res chain seq x y z
N MET A 1 52.93 68.45 25.56
CA MET A 1 52.26 67.27 26.17
C MET A 1 50.83 67.05 25.66
N LEU A 2 50.00 68.10 25.44
CA LEU A 2 48.61 67.92 24.96
C LEU A 2 48.46 67.44 23.50
N HIS A 3 49.45 67.63 22.62
CA HIS A 3 49.40 67.09 21.24
C HIS A 3 49.61 65.57 21.20
N SER A 4 50.44 65.03 22.09
CA SER A 4 50.71 63.57 22.18
C SER A 4 49.49 62.78 22.68
N LEU A 5 48.70 63.37 23.59
CA LEU A 5 47.43 62.78 24.05
C LEU A 5 46.34 62.78 22.97
N ARG A 6 46.32 63.80 22.10
CA ARG A 6 45.34 63.90 20.99
C ARG A 6 45.62 62.88 19.89
N THR A 7 46.89 62.65 19.55
CA THR A 7 47.26 61.61 18.58
C THR A 7 47.03 60.21 19.11
N LEU A 8 47.20 59.97 20.42
CA LEU A 8 46.95 58.65 21.03
C LEU A 8 45.45 58.28 21.03
N SER A 9 44.57 59.27 21.24
CA SER A 9 43.12 59.08 21.19
C SER A 9 42.61 58.79 19.77
N SER A 10 43.19 59.41 18.74
CA SER A 10 42.83 59.15 17.34
C SER A 10 43.29 57.76 16.86
N VAL A 11 44.44 57.27 17.34
CA VAL A 11 44.94 55.92 16.98
C VAL A 11 44.12 54.82 17.65
N LEU A 12 43.67 55.02 18.89
CA LEU A 12 42.83 54.04 19.62
C LEU A 12 41.42 53.92 19.03
N ALA A 13 40.84 55.03 18.53
CA ALA A 13 39.53 55.03 17.88
C ALA A 13 39.54 54.31 16.52
N VAL A 14 40.62 54.44 15.75
CA VAL A 14 40.78 53.72 14.47
C VAL A 14 41.00 52.22 14.70
N LEU A 15 41.73 51.83 15.77
CA LEU A 15 41.91 50.41 16.10
C LEU A 15 40.59 49.70 16.50
N PHE A 16 39.66 50.43 17.14
CA PHE A 16 38.35 49.88 17.52
C PHE A 16 37.40 49.71 16.32
N LEU A 17 37.54 50.55 15.28
CA LEU A 17 36.73 50.46 14.06
C LEU A 17 37.13 49.30 13.13
N LEU A 18 38.37 48.79 13.20
CA LEU A 18 38.81 47.67 12.36
C LEU A 18 38.43 46.29 12.90
N ALA A 19 37.96 46.17 14.15
CA ALA A 19 37.55 44.89 14.74
C ALA A 19 36.09 44.48 14.46
N ALA A 20 35.32 45.33 13.76
CA ALA A 20 33.89 45.11 13.50
C ALA A 20 33.57 44.52 12.11
N CYS A 21 34.59 44.17 11.32
CA CYS A 21 34.43 43.59 9.98
C CYS A 21 34.95 42.15 9.90
N THR A 22 34.65 41.32 10.91
CA THR A 22 34.66 39.87 10.70
C THR A 22 33.38 39.51 9.94
N PRO A 23 33.45 38.93 8.73
CA PRO A 23 32.28 38.30 8.16
C PRO A 23 31.88 37.17 9.11
N VAL A 24 30.76 37.35 9.81
CA VAL A 24 29.98 36.21 10.31
C VAL A 24 29.59 35.46 9.05
N ALA A 25 30.37 34.43 8.70
CA ALA A 25 29.86 33.38 7.85
C ALA A 25 28.54 32.94 8.50
N PRO A 26 27.43 32.81 7.75
CA PRO A 26 26.31 32.07 8.30
C PRO A 26 26.91 30.73 8.72
N LEU A 27 26.93 30.49 10.03
CA LEU A 27 26.94 29.15 10.53
C LEU A 27 25.62 28.59 10.02
N SER A 28 25.63 28.11 8.78
CA SER A 28 24.77 27.04 8.36
C SER A 28 25.09 25.95 9.37
N THR A 29 24.34 25.95 10.48
CA THR A 29 23.85 24.72 11.07
C THR A 29 23.23 23.97 9.90
N GLN A 30 24.10 23.27 9.18
CA GLN A 30 23.74 22.06 8.52
C GLN A 30 23.23 21.21 9.68
N SER A 31 21.92 21.32 9.92
CA SER A 31 21.16 20.12 10.24
C SER A 31 21.50 19.19 9.08
N ASP A 32 22.59 18.45 9.24
CA ASP A 32 22.57 17.04 8.90
C ASP A 32 21.46 16.45 9.78
N GLN A 33 20.21 16.73 9.41
CA GLN A 33 19.28 15.64 9.36
C GLN A 33 19.89 14.75 8.28
N GLU A 34 20.76 13.85 8.74
CA GLU A 34 20.66 12.48 8.29
C GLU A 34 19.18 12.12 8.51
N ASP A 35 18.35 12.45 7.52
CA ASP A 35 17.36 11.48 7.09
C ASP A 35 18.21 10.24 6.86
N SER A 36 18.23 9.37 7.87
CA SER A 36 18.56 7.99 7.68
C SER A 36 17.58 7.52 6.62
N THR A 37 17.92 7.70 5.35
CA THR A 37 17.24 7.03 4.27
C THR A 37 17.66 5.58 4.41
N SER A 38 17.05 4.92 5.40
CA SER A 38 16.79 3.49 5.36
C SER A 38 16.34 3.23 3.93
N GLY A 39 16.95 2.23 3.29
CA GLY A 39 16.60 1.89 1.91
C GLY A 39 15.09 1.64 1.76
N PRO A 40 14.58 1.53 0.53
CA PRO A 40 13.20 1.13 0.35
C PRO A 40 12.91 -0.15 1.15
N ILE A 41 11.77 -0.20 1.83
CA ILE A 41 11.37 -1.40 2.58
C ILE A 41 10.93 -2.49 1.61
N GLN A 42 11.21 -3.74 1.96
CA GLN A 42 10.83 -4.90 1.17
C GLN A 42 9.38 -5.27 1.49
N VAL A 43 8.48 -5.04 0.53
CA VAL A 43 7.06 -5.39 0.65
C VAL A 43 6.77 -6.61 -0.21
N VAL A 44 6.22 -7.65 0.39
CA VAL A 44 5.69 -8.82 -0.34
C VAL A 44 4.16 -8.77 -0.27
N SER A 45 3.48 -9.06 -1.37
CA SER A 45 2.02 -9.16 -1.38
C SER A 45 1.57 -10.47 -2.01
N THR A 46 0.49 -11.06 -1.48
CA THR A 46 -0.09 -12.30 -2.00
C THR A 46 -0.68 -12.11 -3.39
N THR A 47 -1.30 -10.97 -3.68
CA THR A 47 -1.97 -10.67 -4.96
C THR A 47 -1.30 -9.53 -5.71
N ASN A 48 -1.60 -9.41 -7.01
CA ASN A 48 -1.03 -8.37 -7.87
C ASN A 48 -1.66 -6.98 -7.65
N PHE A 49 -2.97 -6.91 -7.41
CA PHE A 49 -3.67 -5.65 -7.21
C PHE A 49 -3.27 -4.96 -5.90
N VAL A 50 -3.08 -5.73 -4.82
CA VAL A 50 -2.53 -5.19 -3.56
C VAL A 50 -1.08 -4.74 -3.75
N ALA A 51 -0.27 -5.51 -4.49
CA ALA A 51 1.09 -5.09 -4.83
C ALA A 51 1.10 -3.76 -5.61
N ASP A 52 0.17 -3.56 -6.54
CA ASP A 52 0.06 -2.30 -7.29
C ASP A 52 -0.36 -1.14 -6.40
N TRP A 53 -1.30 -1.34 -5.47
CA TRP A 53 -1.64 -0.32 -4.48
C TRP A 53 -0.45 0.05 -3.61
N ALA A 54 0.32 -0.94 -3.13
CA ALA A 54 1.50 -0.71 -2.31
C ALA A 54 2.57 0.10 -3.07
N ARG A 55 2.79 -0.18 -4.36
CA ARG A 55 3.70 0.62 -5.22
C ARG A 55 3.23 2.06 -5.35
N VAL A 56 1.93 2.27 -5.56
CA VAL A 56 1.35 3.61 -5.74
C VAL A 56 1.44 4.42 -4.44
N VAL A 57 1.18 3.80 -3.29
CA VAL A 57 1.27 4.45 -1.97
C VAL A 57 2.72 4.72 -1.58
N GLY A 58 3.57 3.69 -1.63
CA GLY A 58 4.93 3.77 -1.10
C GLY A 58 5.89 4.52 -2.02
N GLY A 59 5.63 4.55 -3.33
CA GLY A 59 6.49 5.21 -4.32
C GLY A 59 7.92 4.66 -4.26
N SER A 60 8.92 5.53 -4.18
CA SER A 60 10.33 5.13 -4.08
C SER A 60 10.75 4.64 -2.69
N ARG A 61 9.85 4.64 -1.70
CA ARG A 61 10.14 4.17 -0.33
C ARG A 61 9.90 2.66 -0.15
N VAL A 62 9.40 1.98 -1.18
CA VAL A 62 9.08 0.55 -1.14
C VAL A 62 9.63 -0.17 -2.36
N GLU A 63 10.08 -1.41 -2.17
CA GLU A 63 10.30 -2.36 -3.24
C GLU A 63 9.27 -3.48 -3.09
N VAL A 64 8.35 -3.60 -4.07
CA VAL A 64 7.18 -4.46 -3.94
C VAL A 64 7.27 -5.69 -4.85
N PHE A 65 7.24 -6.87 -4.25
CA PHE A 65 7.11 -8.16 -4.92
C PHE A 65 5.70 -8.73 -4.75
N SER A 66 5.11 -9.26 -5.83
CA SER A 66 3.85 -10.01 -5.77
C SER A 66 4.14 -11.50 -5.89
N LEU A 67 3.61 -12.30 -4.96
CA LEU A 67 3.72 -13.75 -4.99
C LEU A 67 2.93 -14.33 -6.17
N LEU A 68 1.68 -13.90 -6.33
CA LEU A 68 0.84 -14.32 -7.43
C LEU A 68 1.36 -13.76 -8.77
N PRO A 69 1.73 -14.62 -9.74
CA PRO A 69 2.12 -14.17 -11.06
C PRO A 69 0.92 -13.54 -11.79
N VAL A 70 1.21 -12.69 -12.77
CA VAL A 70 0.18 -12.10 -13.64
C VAL A 70 -0.65 -13.21 -14.29
N GLY A 71 -1.98 -13.12 -14.14
CA GLY A 71 -2.93 -14.12 -14.65
C GLY A 71 -3.01 -15.40 -13.83
N GLY A 72 -2.32 -15.49 -12.69
CA GLY A 72 -2.47 -16.58 -11.74
C GLY A 72 -3.79 -16.51 -10.98
N ASP A 73 -4.25 -17.67 -10.52
CA ASP A 73 -5.42 -17.80 -9.66
C ASP A 73 -4.98 -17.84 -8.17
N PRO A 74 -5.44 -16.91 -7.32
CA PRO A 74 -5.04 -16.84 -5.91
C PRO A 74 -5.47 -18.06 -5.08
N HIS A 75 -6.50 -18.80 -5.50
CA HIS A 75 -6.99 -19.95 -4.75
C HIS A 75 -6.14 -21.21 -4.97
N THR A 76 -5.45 -21.30 -6.10
CA THR A 76 -4.68 -22.50 -6.51
C THR A 76 -3.18 -22.23 -6.66
N PHE A 77 -2.73 -20.99 -6.49
CA PHE A 77 -1.34 -20.60 -6.61
C PHE A 77 -0.44 -21.29 -5.55
N LEU A 78 0.77 -21.69 -5.96
CA LEU A 78 1.77 -22.31 -5.10
C LEU A 78 3.12 -21.55 -5.20
N PRO A 79 3.61 -20.91 -4.13
CA PRO A 79 4.89 -20.22 -4.14
C PRO A 79 6.07 -21.19 -4.23
N GLY A 80 7.12 -20.79 -4.95
CA GLY A 80 8.37 -21.52 -5.01
C GLY A 80 9.30 -21.19 -3.83
N ALA A 81 10.39 -21.94 -3.69
CA ALA A 81 11.36 -21.72 -2.60
C ALA A 81 11.97 -20.30 -2.56
N ARG A 82 12.11 -19.64 -3.72
CA ARG A 82 12.59 -18.25 -3.78
C ARG A 82 11.56 -17.26 -3.25
N ASP A 83 10.28 -17.59 -3.40
CA ASP A 83 9.19 -16.74 -2.92
C ASP A 83 9.10 -16.83 -1.39
N VAL A 84 9.27 -18.03 -0.84
CA VAL A 84 9.40 -18.24 0.62
C VAL A 84 10.57 -17.45 1.20
N ALA A 85 11.73 -17.45 0.53
CA ALA A 85 12.87 -16.64 0.97
C ALA A 85 12.56 -15.14 0.97
N ARG A 86 11.81 -14.64 -0.03
CA ARG A 86 11.38 -13.24 -0.06
C ARG A 86 10.45 -12.89 1.09
N VAL A 87 9.53 -13.80 1.45
CA VAL A 87 8.65 -13.60 2.61
C VAL A 87 9.47 -13.52 3.90
N ALA A 88 10.47 -14.37 4.06
CA ALA A 88 11.35 -14.34 5.23
C ALA A 88 12.18 -13.05 5.35
N ASP A 89 12.62 -12.51 4.23
CA ASP A 89 13.41 -11.28 4.16
C ASP A 89 12.55 -10.00 4.13
N ALA A 90 11.22 -10.12 4.08
CA ALA A 90 10.32 -8.96 3.95
C ALA A 90 10.28 -8.13 5.23
N ASP A 91 10.07 -6.83 5.05
CA ASP A 91 9.73 -5.90 6.13
C ASP A 91 8.22 -5.84 6.35
N LEU A 92 7.43 -6.09 5.30
CA LEU A 92 5.97 -6.11 5.31
C LEU A 92 5.44 -7.17 4.34
N VAL A 93 4.47 -7.95 4.78
CA VAL A 93 3.72 -8.94 3.99
C VAL A 93 2.25 -8.55 3.99
N LEU A 94 1.71 -8.22 2.82
CA LEU A 94 0.31 -7.84 2.63
C LEU A 94 -0.51 -9.01 2.08
N THR A 95 -1.53 -9.42 2.83
CA THR A 95 -2.51 -10.44 2.42
C THR A 95 -3.90 -9.81 2.29
N VAL A 96 -4.80 -10.44 1.53
CA VAL A 96 -6.19 -9.99 1.47
C VAL A 96 -6.95 -10.50 2.69
N GLY A 97 -6.76 -11.77 3.06
CA GLY A 97 -7.55 -12.40 4.12
C GLY A 97 -8.95 -12.79 3.63
N LEU A 98 -9.90 -12.92 4.56
CA LEU A 98 -11.29 -13.28 4.28
C LEU A 98 -11.46 -14.58 3.47
N GLY A 99 -10.51 -15.51 3.59
CA GLY A 99 -10.51 -16.80 2.89
C GLY A 99 -10.04 -16.76 1.44
N LEU A 100 -9.50 -15.64 0.96
CA LEU A 100 -8.92 -15.59 -0.39
C LEU A 100 -7.68 -16.49 -0.49
N GLU A 101 -6.71 -16.28 0.39
CA GLU A 101 -5.57 -17.19 0.53
C GLU A 101 -6.01 -18.46 1.26
N ALA A 102 -5.66 -19.61 0.68
CA ALA A 102 -5.88 -20.90 1.34
C ALA A 102 -5.12 -20.99 2.67
N ASP A 103 -5.68 -21.70 3.65
CA ASP A 103 -5.11 -21.84 5.00
C ASP A 103 -3.63 -22.27 5.00
N TRP A 104 -3.25 -23.20 4.11
CA TRP A 104 -1.86 -23.66 4.01
C TRP A 104 -0.89 -22.56 3.57
N LEU A 105 -1.36 -21.60 2.77
CA LEU A 105 -0.56 -20.46 2.34
C LEU A 105 -0.36 -19.50 3.51
N GLN A 106 -1.42 -19.24 4.29
CA GLN A 106 -1.32 -18.46 5.52
C GLN A 106 -0.31 -19.08 6.49
N ASP A 107 -0.40 -20.38 6.74
CA ASP A 107 0.57 -21.11 7.56
C ASP A 107 2.01 -20.96 7.02
N LEU A 108 2.20 -21.03 5.70
CA LEU A 108 3.51 -20.82 5.09
C LEU A 108 4.03 -19.41 5.33
N LEU A 109 3.19 -18.38 5.18
CA LEU A 109 3.58 -16.98 5.39
C LEU A 109 4.01 -16.73 6.84
N HIS A 110 3.21 -17.19 7.81
CA HIS A 110 3.52 -17.09 9.24
C HIS A 110 4.85 -17.79 9.58
N ASN A 111 5.03 -19.02 9.09
CA ASN A 111 6.26 -19.78 9.32
C ASN A 111 7.50 -19.15 8.65
N ALA A 112 7.33 -18.49 7.50
CA ALA A 112 8.43 -17.87 6.76
C ALA A 112 8.84 -16.51 7.34
N SER A 113 7.88 -15.66 7.71
CA SER A 113 8.14 -14.29 8.23
C SER A 113 8.89 -14.30 9.56
N ALA A 114 8.67 -15.33 10.40
CA ALA A 114 9.17 -15.46 11.77
C ALA A 114 8.75 -14.35 12.75
N ASP A 115 8.22 -13.24 12.25
CA ASP A 115 7.59 -12.14 12.98
C ASP A 115 6.18 -11.90 12.40
N GLU A 116 5.18 -12.19 13.23
CA GLU A 116 3.75 -12.02 12.90
C GLU A 116 3.39 -10.55 12.68
N SER A 117 4.08 -9.61 13.31
CA SER A 117 3.74 -8.18 13.20
C SER A 117 3.98 -7.60 11.81
N LYS A 118 4.75 -8.30 10.98
CA LYS A 118 5.01 -7.94 9.58
C LYS A 118 3.89 -8.36 8.64
N ILE A 119 3.00 -9.25 9.06
CA ILE A 119 1.93 -9.78 8.23
C ILE A 119 0.66 -8.98 8.52
N VAL A 120 0.13 -8.33 7.47
CA VAL A 120 -1.09 -7.53 7.57
C VAL A 120 -2.12 -8.09 6.59
N ALA A 121 -3.22 -8.60 7.12
CA ALA A 121 -4.40 -8.97 6.35
C ALA A 121 -5.33 -7.76 6.21
N LEU A 122 -5.53 -7.30 4.96
CA LEU A 122 -6.40 -6.14 4.69
C LEU A 122 -7.85 -6.40 5.13
N GLY A 123 -8.29 -7.65 5.04
CA GLY A 123 -9.61 -8.12 5.48
C GLY A 123 -9.92 -7.84 6.94
N ASP A 124 -8.91 -7.73 7.81
CA ASP A 124 -9.10 -7.40 9.23
C ASP A 124 -9.57 -5.95 9.44
N GLY A 125 -9.40 -5.09 8.42
CA GLY A 125 -9.77 -3.68 8.43
C GLY A 125 -11.13 -3.37 7.83
N VAL A 126 -11.92 -4.38 7.44
CA VAL A 126 -13.25 -4.19 6.81
C VAL A 126 -14.34 -4.95 7.55
N ASP A 127 -15.60 -4.56 7.33
CA ASP A 127 -16.78 -5.31 7.77
C ASP A 127 -17.25 -6.18 6.58
N PRO A 128 -16.96 -7.50 6.57
CA PRO A 128 -17.25 -8.34 5.42
C PRO A 128 -18.74 -8.63 5.30
N ILE A 129 -19.23 -8.66 4.06
CA ILE A 129 -20.57 -9.17 3.78
C ILE A 129 -20.57 -10.68 4.00
N GLU A 130 -21.56 -11.19 4.74
CA GLU A 130 -21.67 -12.63 4.98
C GLU A 130 -21.98 -13.38 3.69
N PHE A 131 -21.19 -14.43 3.44
CA PHE A 131 -21.47 -15.36 2.37
C PHE A 131 -22.74 -16.15 2.70
N THR A 132 -23.84 -15.82 2.04
CA THR A 132 -25.06 -16.62 2.07
C THR A 132 -25.05 -17.57 0.89
N MET A 133 -25.15 -18.88 1.17
CA MET A 133 -25.55 -19.83 0.15
C MET A 133 -27.01 -19.52 -0.17
N VAL A 134 -27.23 -18.64 -1.15
CA VAL A 134 -28.52 -18.61 -1.84
C VAL A 134 -28.58 -19.97 -2.52
N ASP A 135 -29.47 -20.84 -2.04
CA ASP A 135 -29.79 -22.10 -2.70
C ASP A 135 -30.07 -21.77 -4.15
N MET A 136 -29.09 -22.02 -5.02
CA MET A 136 -29.30 -22.12 -6.45
C MET A 136 -30.17 -23.36 -6.60
N HIS A 137 -31.48 -23.16 -6.47
CA HIS A 137 -32.44 -24.08 -7.02
C HIS A 137 -32.12 -24.11 -8.51
N ASP A 138 -31.41 -25.16 -8.93
CA ASP A 138 -31.42 -25.60 -10.31
C ASP A 138 -32.89 -25.82 -10.66
N ASP A 139 -33.56 -24.79 -11.16
CA ASP A 139 -34.74 -24.92 -12.02
C ASP A 139 -34.26 -25.48 -13.37
N HIS A 140 -33.63 -26.65 -13.32
CA HIS A 140 -33.53 -27.55 -14.46
C HIS A 140 -34.89 -28.26 -14.58
N GLU A 141 -35.90 -27.47 -14.98
CA GLU A 141 -37.06 -28.01 -15.69
C GLU A 141 -36.49 -28.81 -16.87
N ALA A 142 -36.59 -30.14 -16.75
CA ALA A 142 -36.26 -31.04 -17.82
C ALA A 142 -37.10 -30.67 -19.04
N HIS A 143 -36.47 -30.09 -20.06
CA HIS A 143 -37.08 -29.93 -21.38
C HIS A 143 -37.47 -31.32 -21.88
N GLY A 144 -38.76 -31.63 -21.74
CA GLY A 144 -39.38 -32.78 -22.39
C GLY A 144 -39.36 -32.55 -23.89
N ASP A 145 -38.80 -33.52 -24.61
CA ASP A 145 -38.79 -33.56 -26.06
C ASP A 145 -40.22 -33.47 -26.63
N ASP A 146 -40.38 -32.52 -27.56
CA ASP A 146 -41.22 -32.52 -28.76
C ASP A 146 -42.62 -33.18 -28.74
N ASP A 147 -43.67 -32.36 -28.78
CA ASP A 147 -44.78 -32.57 -29.73
C ASP A 147 -45.38 -31.22 -30.17
N HIS A 148 -45.67 -31.11 -31.47
CA HIS A 148 -46.03 -29.88 -32.18
C HIS A 148 -47.46 -29.40 -31.89
N GLY A 149 -47.65 -28.08 -31.82
CA GLY A 149 -48.93 -27.42 -31.98
C GLY A 149 -48.78 -25.95 -32.32
N ASP A 150 -49.13 -25.57 -33.55
CA ASP A 150 -49.30 -24.18 -34.02
C ASP A 150 -50.09 -23.35 -33.01
N HIS A 151 -49.58 -22.17 -32.66
CA HIS A 151 -50.40 -20.98 -32.40
C HIS A 151 -49.58 -19.70 -32.56
N ASP A 152 -49.92 -18.91 -33.58
CA ASP A 152 -49.67 -17.48 -33.65
C ASP A 152 -50.37 -16.79 -32.46
N ASP A 153 -49.70 -15.85 -31.78
CA ASP A 153 -50.31 -14.62 -31.25
C ASP A 153 -49.25 -13.63 -30.72
N ASP A 154 -49.53 -12.36 -31.01
CA ASP A 154 -48.74 -11.15 -30.78
C ASP A 154 -48.53 -10.74 -29.29
N HIS A 155 -47.45 -9.96 -29.08
CA HIS A 155 -47.29 -8.79 -28.17
C HIS A 155 -46.16 -8.81 -27.12
N GLU A 156 -45.12 -8.03 -27.43
CA GLU A 156 -44.60 -6.85 -26.68
C GLU A 156 -44.58 -6.88 -25.14
N ALA A 157 -43.37 -6.84 -24.55
CA ALA A 157 -42.88 -5.76 -23.66
C ALA A 157 -41.55 -6.20 -22.99
N HIS A 158 -40.43 -5.73 -23.54
CA HIS A 158 -39.16 -5.74 -22.80
C HIS A 158 -39.21 -4.58 -21.80
N GLY A 159 -39.36 -4.90 -20.52
CA GLY A 159 -39.10 -3.96 -19.43
C GLY A 159 -37.58 -3.79 -19.31
N ASP A 160 -37.10 -2.62 -19.70
CA ASP A 160 -35.75 -2.15 -19.41
C ASP A 160 -35.65 -1.89 -17.90
N ASP A 161 -35.21 -2.89 -17.14
CA ASP A 161 -34.76 -2.68 -15.76
C ASP A 161 -33.35 -2.09 -15.80
N ASP A 162 -33.29 -0.76 -15.96
CA ASP A 162 -32.10 0.06 -15.74
C ASP A 162 -31.70 -0.01 -14.25
N HIS A 163 -30.98 -1.06 -13.88
CA HIS A 163 -30.23 -1.12 -12.64
C HIS A 163 -28.85 -0.50 -12.84
N ASP A 164 -28.81 0.83 -12.85
CA ASP A 164 -27.58 1.60 -12.57
C ASP A 164 -27.25 1.47 -11.08
N ASP A 165 -26.74 0.30 -10.68
CA ASP A 165 -26.14 0.09 -9.36
C ASP A 165 -24.70 0.62 -9.38
N HIS A 166 -24.54 1.89 -9.04
CA HIS A 166 -23.22 2.54 -8.91
C HIS A 166 -22.59 2.32 -7.51
N GLY A 167 -22.61 1.08 -7.01
CA GLY A 167 -21.99 0.69 -5.73
C GLY A 167 -20.49 0.40 -5.79
N ASP A 168 -19.97 0.08 -6.97
CA ASP A 168 -18.67 -0.63 -7.13
C ASP A 168 -17.41 0.23 -6.92
N HIS A 169 -17.55 1.54 -6.72
CA HIS A 169 -16.39 2.44 -6.65
C HIS A 169 -15.80 2.65 -5.25
N ASP A 170 -16.51 2.25 -4.19
CA ASP A 170 -16.06 2.53 -2.80
C ASP A 170 -15.12 1.45 -2.25
N GLU A 171 -15.33 0.18 -2.61
CA GLU A 171 -14.58 -0.95 -2.05
C GLU A 171 -13.08 -0.90 -2.36
N MET A 172 -12.74 -0.51 -3.60
CA MET A 172 -11.35 -0.39 -4.04
C MET A 172 -10.63 0.82 -3.41
N VAL A 173 -11.38 1.84 -2.99
CA VAL A 173 -10.83 3.00 -2.28
C VAL A 173 -10.45 2.59 -0.86
N MET A 174 -11.32 1.85 -0.18
CA MET A 174 -11.04 1.33 1.16
C MET A 174 -9.83 0.39 1.18
N GLY A 175 -9.73 -0.54 0.23
CA GLY A 175 -8.55 -1.42 0.11
C GLY A 175 -7.24 -0.63 -0.03
N ARG A 176 -7.23 0.43 -0.85
CA ARG A 176 -6.04 1.28 -1.03
C ARG A 176 -5.72 2.10 0.23
N LEU A 177 -6.71 2.53 1.00
CA LEU A 177 -6.48 3.23 2.27
C LEU A 177 -5.87 2.31 3.33
N LEU A 178 -6.32 1.06 3.41
CA LEU A 178 -5.74 0.06 4.32
C LEU A 178 -4.30 -0.28 3.95
N VAL A 179 -4.00 -0.40 2.65
CA VAL A 179 -2.61 -0.53 2.18
C VAL A 179 -1.79 0.71 2.55
N ALA A 180 -2.37 1.91 2.47
CA ALA A 180 -1.68 3.13 2.87
C ALA A 180 -1.31 3.13 4.35
N ASP A 181 -2.25 2.77 5.22
CA ASP A 181 -2.01 2.67 6.66
C ASP A 181 -0.95 1.61 7.00
N ALA A 182 -1.03 0.44 6.37
CA ALA A 182 -0.05 -0.63 6.55
C ALA A 182 1.36 -0.21 6.11
N VAL A 183 1.50 0.46 4.96
CA VAL A 183 2.80 0.92 4.46
C VAL A 183 3.35 2.05 5.32
N GLU A 184 2.56 3.06 5.67
CA GLU A 184 3.05 4.20 6.48
C GLU A 184 3.41 3.77 7.91
N SER A 185 2.64 2.86 8.52
CA SER A 185 2.96 2.33 9.84
C SER A 185 4.32 1.62 9.83
N HIS A 186 4.61 0.80 8.81
CA HIS A 186 5.90 0.10 8.71
C HIS A 186 7.05 1.05 8.36
N LEU A 187 6.82 2.07 7.53
CA LEU A 187 7.82 3.12 7.27
C LEU A 187 8.15 3.94 8.52
N SER A 188 7.24 4.06 9.49
CA SER A 188 7.45 4.84 10.72
C SER A 188 8.23 4.11 11.82
N VAL A 189 8.39 2.78 11.71
CA VAL A 189 9.02 1.92 12.72
C VAL A 189 10.52 1.74 12.49
N ILE A 190 11.03 2.15 11.32
CA ILE A 190 12.41 1.95 10.86
C ILE A 190 13.18 3.26 10.88
#